data_AF-A0A7X7WCK9-F1
#
_entry.id   AF-A0A7X7WCK9-F1
#
_cell.length_a   1.000
_cell.length_b   1.000
_cell.length_c   1.000
_cell.angle_alpha   90.00
_cell.angle_beta   90.00
_cell.angle_gamma   90.00
#
_symmetry.space_group_name_H-M   'P 1'
#
loop_
_entity.id
_entity.type
_entity.pdbx_description
1 polymer ?
#
loop_
_entity_poly.entity_id
_entity_poly.type
_entity_poly.pdbx_seq_one_letter_code
_entity_poly.pdbx_strand_id
1 'polypeptide(L)' 'MHVKICAEKFAVKGWVKNDFDGSVSGEACGESENMNSFFEEIRKGNSLAKVKSLETSSIPYREFDSFEIRY' A
#
# COMPACT_ATOMS: atom_id res chain seq x y z
N MET A 1 -10.13 5.94 2.63
CA MET A 1 -8.75 6.46 2.46
C MET A 1 -7.87 5.94 3.60
N HIS A 2 -7.55 4.65 3.63
CA HIS A 2 -6.80 4.01 4.73
C HIS A 2 -5.34 3.73 4.33
N VAL A 3 -5.14 3.25 3.10
CA VAL A 3 -3.82 2.93 2.53
C VAL A 3 -2.83 4.10 2.57
N LYS A 4 -3.23 5.31 2.14
CA LYS A 4 -2.34 6.50 2.19
C LYS A 4 -1.90 6.82 3.62
N ILE A 5 -2.81 6.71 4.59
CA ILE A 5 -2.52 7.02 6.00
C ILE A 5 -1.50 6.02 6.55
N CYS A 6 -1.67 4.73 6.26
CA CYS A 6 -0.68 3.71 6.64
C CYS A 6 0.66 3.99 5.97
N ALA A 7 0.69 4.35 4.68
CA ALA A 7 1.93 4.62 3.96
C ALA A 7 2.70 5.79 4.57
N GLU A 8 2.02 6.90 4.86
CA GLU A 8 2.62 8.05 5.56
C GLU A 8 3.10 7.70 6.97
N LYS A 9 2.34 6.87 7.69
CA LYS A 9 2.69 6.43 9.05
C LYS A 9 3.94 5.55 9.11
N PHE A 10 4.13 4.68 8.11
CA PHE A 10 5.26 3.77 8.02
C PHE A 10 6.39 4.31 7.12
N ALA A 11 6.35 5.59 6.74
CA ALA A 11 7.31 6.20 5.82
C ALA A 11 7.53 5.39 4.52
N VAL A 12 6.48 4.73 4.05
CA VAL A 12 6.47 3.95 2.81
C VAL A 12 6.17 4.90 1.66
N LYS A 13 7.02 4.86 0.64
CA LYS A 13 6.86 5.68 -0.57
C LYS A 13 6.39 4.82 -1.72
N GLY A 14 5.71 5.43 -2.70
CA GLY A 14 5.17 4.67 -3.82
C GLY A 14 3.91 5.30 -4.40
N TRP A 15 3.09 4.46 -5.01
CA TRP A 15 1.80 4.91 -5.51
C TRP A 15 0.79 3.78 -5.44
N VAL A 16 -0.47 4.15 -5.30
CA VAL A 16 -1.58 3.21 -5.35
C VAL A 16 -2.66 3.74 -6.26
N LYS A 17 -3.31 2.85 -6.99
CA LYS A 17 -4.39 3.13 -7.92
C LYS A 17 -5.59 2.28 -7.54
N ASN A 18 -6.76 2.89 -7.50
CA ASN A 18 -7.98 2.11 -7.47
C ASN A 18 -8.38 1.76 -8.90
N ASP A 19 -8.48 0.48 -9.20
CA ASP A 19 -9.00 0.01 -10.47
C ASP A 19 -10.53 0.13 -10.51
N PHE A 20 -11.09 0.18 -11.71
CA PHE A 20 -12.53 0.34 -11.91
C PHE A 20 -13.31 -0.86 -11.39
N ASP A 21 -12.65 -2.03 -11.31
CA ASP A 21 -13.19 -3.26 -10.73
C ASP A 21 -13.33 -3.20 -9.19
N GLY A 22 -12.81 -2.14 -8.54
CA GLY A 22 -12.77 -1.99 -7.09
C GLY A 22 -11.56 -2.66 -6.42
N SER A 23 -10.65 -3.20 -7.23
CA SER A 23 -9.35 -3.70 -6.80
C SER A 23 -8.35 -2.56 -6.65
N VAL A 24 -7.46 -2.61 -5.65
CA VAL A 24 -6.41 -1.60 -5.47
C VAL A 24 -5.07 -2.19 -5.91
N SER A 25 -4.39 -1.53 -6.85
CA SER A 25 -3.08 -1.92 -7.35
C SER A 25 -2.07 -0.82 -7.04
N GLY A 26 -0.85 -1.17 -6.67
CA GLY A 26 0.16 -0.15 -6.41
C GLY A 26 1.55 -0.72 -6.21
N GLU A 27 2.51 0.19 -6.15
CA GLU A 27 3.88 -0.08 -5.79
C GLU A 27 4.19 0.63 -4.48
N ALA A 28 4.87 -0.07 -3.57
CA ALA A 28 5.30 0.45 -2.29
C ALA A 28 6.76 0.06 -2.07
N CYS A 29 7.57 1.01 -1.62
CA CYS A 29 8.97 0.82 -1.28
C CYS A 29 9.24 1.48 0.07
N GLY A 30 9.92 0.74 0.94
CA GLY A 30 10.26 1.15 2.29
C GLY A 30 11.10 0.08 2.96
N GLU A 31 11.45 0.30 4.22
CA GLU A 31 12.17 -0.69 5.02
C GLU A 31 11.32 -1.95 5.23
N SER A 32 11.99 -3.09 5.37
CA SER A 32 11.35 -4.40 5.53
C SER A 32 10.37 -4.44 6.70
N GLU A 33 10.72 -3.82 7.84
CA GLU A 33 9.84 -3.73 9.02
C GLU A 33 8.60 -2.86 8.76
N ASN A 34 8.78 -1.74 8.05
CA ASN A 34 7.70 -0.84 7.70
C ASN A 34 6.74 -1.48 6.69
N MET A 35 7.28 -2.20 5.70
CA MET A 35 6.49 -2.95 4.73
C MET A 35 5.67 -4.05 5.41
N ASN A 36 6.26 -4.80 6.34
CA ASN A 36 5.54 -5.85 7.07
C ASN A 36 4.39 -5.26 7.90
N SER A 37 4.65 -4.18 8.64
CA SER A 37 3.63 -3.47 9.42
C SER A 37 2.51 -2.87 8.54
N PHE A 38 2.89 -2.35 7.36
CA PHE A 38 1.96 -1.82 6.37
C PHE A 38 1.05 -2.91 5.80
N PHE A 39 1.60 -4.08 5.45
CA PHE A 39 0.80 -5.21 4.97
C PHE A 39 -0.15 -5.74 6.03
N GLU A 40 0.29 -5.85 7.29
CA GLU A 40 -0.56 -6.25 8.41
C GLU A 40 -1.74 -5.28 8.59
N GLU A 41 -1.51 -3.97 8.57
CA GLU A 41 -2.57 -2.95 8.67
C GLU A 41 -3.53 -2.99 7.48
N ILE A 42 -3.02 -3.10 6.24
CA ILE A 42 -3.86 -3.21 5.04
C ILE A 42 -4.68 -4.49 5.07
N ARG A 43 -4.07 -5.62 5.44
CA ARG A 43 -4.73 -6.93 5.52
C ARG A 43 -5.81 -6.94 6.59
N LYS A 44 -5.55 -6.29 7.73
CA LYS A 44 -6.55 -6.09 8.78
C LYS A 44 -7.70 -5.22 8.27
N GLY A 45 -7.37 -4.25 7.42
CA GLY A 45 -8.31 -3.40 6.72
C GLY A 45 -9.00 -2.41 7.65
N ASN A 46 -9.60 -1.38 7.08
CA ASN A 46 -10.59 -0.58 7.82
C ASN A 46 -11.83 -1.45 8.06
N SER A 47 -12.61 -1.18 9.12
CA SER A 47 -13.82 -1.95 9.47
C SER A 47 -14.85 -2.10 8.33
N LEU A 48 -14.71 -1.30 7.28
CA LEU A 48 -15.57 -1.23 6.09
C LEU A 48 -14.95 -1.85 4.82
N ALA A 49 -13.68 -2.26 4.84
CA ALA A 49 -12.96 -2.78 3.69
C ALA A 49 -12.28 -4.10 4.05
N LYS A 50 -12.81 -5.21 3.52
CA LYS A 50 -12.24 -6.54 3.73
C LYS A 50 -11.35 -6.91 2.54
N VAL A 51 -10.03 -6.90 2.75
CA VAL A 51 -9.08 -7.37 1.74
C VAL A 51 -9.26 -8.88 1.57
N LYS A 52 -9.81 -9.29 0.42
CA LYS A 52 -9.98 -10.73 0.08
C LYS A 52 -8.64 -11.39 -0.22
N SER A 53 -7.80 -10.68 -0.96
CA SER A 53 -6.50 -11.17 -1.44
C SER A 53 -5.54 -9.99 -1.51
N LEU A 54 -4.30 -10.22 -1.09
CA LEU A 54 -3.20 -9.27 -1.17
C LEU A 54 -2.07 -9.96 -1.92
N GLU A 55 -1.80 -9.53 -3.14
CA GLU A 55 -0.64 -9.98 -3.91
C GLU A 55 0.50 -9.01 -3.72
N THR A 56 1.64 -9.53 -3.27
CA THR A 56 2.87 -8.76 -3.10
C THR A 56 3.97 -9.42 -3.90
N SER A 57 4.74 -8.60 -4.63
CA SER A 57 5.90 -9.06 -5.38
C SER A 57 7.12 -8.28 -4.95
N SER A 58 8.24 -8.97 -4.80
CA SER A 58 9.53 -8.35 -4.51
C SER A 58 9.99 -7.58 -5.74
N ILE A 59 9.89 -6.26 -5.69
CA ILE A 59 10.44 -5.38 -6.72
C ILE A 59 11.78 -4.80 -6.25
N PRO A 60 12.73 -4.53 -7.17
CA PRO A 60 13.94 -3.81 -6.82
C PRO A 60 13.59 -2.46 -6.21
N TYR A 61 14.39 -2.01 -5.24
CA TYR A 61 14.19 -0.74 -4.58
C TYR A 61 14.11 0.39 -5.61
N ARG A 62 13.02 1.16 -5.55
CA ARG A 62 12.81 2.31 -6.41
C ARG A 62 12.62 3.52 -5.52
N GLU A 63 13.38 4.57 -5.79
CA GLU A 63 13.16 5.86 -5.15
C GLU A 63 11.86 6.45 -5.70
N PHE A 64 10.88 6.58 -4.81
CA PHE A 64 9.71 7.40 -5.03
C PHE A 64 9.89 8.68 -4.24
N ASP A 65 9.44 9.80 -4.77
CA ASP A 65 9.57 11.09 -4.10
C ASP A 65 8.58 11.18 -2.93
N SER A 66 7.34 10.75 -3.18
CA SER A 66 6.21 10.79 -2.26
C SER A 66 5.23 9.61 -2.51
N PHE A 67 4.19 9.51 -1.68
CA PHE A 67 3.13 8.51 -1.84
C PHE A 67 1.94 9.08 -2.60
N GLU A 68 1.74 8.67 -3.86
CA GLU A 68 0.70 9.20 -4.74
C GLU A 68 -0.52 8.27 -4.87
N ILE A 69 -1.72 8.83 -4.87
CA ILE A 69 -2.94 8.08 -5.23
C ILE A 69 -3.27 8.40 -6.69
N ARG A 70 -3.22 7.38 -7.54
CA ARG A 70 -3.70 7.43 -8.92
C ARG A 70 -5.17 7.02 -8.98
N TYR A 71 -5.92 7.61 -9.90
CA TYR A 71 -7.34 7.36 -10.13
C TYR A 71 -7.55 6.80 -11.53
#